data_AF-A0ABC9AX96-F1
#
_entry.id   AF-A0ABC9AX96-F1
#
_cell.length_a   1.000
_cell.length_b   1.000
_cell.length_c   1.000
_cell.angle_alpha   90.00
_cell.angle_beta   90.00
_cell.angle_gamma   90.00
#
_symmetry.space_group_name_H-M   'P 1'
#
loop_
_entity.id
_entity.type
_entity.pdbx_description
1 polymer ?
#
loop_
_entity_poly.entity_id
_entity_poly.type
_entity_poly.pdbx_seq_one_letter_code
_entity_poly.pdbx_strand_id
1 'polypeptide(L)'
;MDTNLKAVQIACSDLLKGGQRQMRHRLKKTYFDDVPANQVRTTSPLKGMTDDQWKALVEMWSSPNHKEKCLKAKECHEKVKYLHKTGSRYYIAQTYVVKQADKYKDAPPTAIDLFSDLHCSSKTGLNEPVKEAIQQMRAIVAEPTEEGQDPKSTIDTVAEVLPKSKFLRNVGLEVVAPKKSATTAVQGKELEEELEVSAAVVLSCSV
;
A
#
# COMPACT_ATOMS: atom_id res chain seq x y z
N MET A 1 12.19 15.55 28.85
CA MET A 1 11.97 14.60 27.75
C MET A 1 12.99 13.49 27.90
N ASP A 2 12.58 12.29 28.33
CA ASP A 2 13.51 11.17 28.51
C ASP A 2 13.93 10.57 27.16
N THR A 3 15.05 11.05 26.63
CA THR A 3 15.66 10.60 25.37
C THR A 3 16.24 9.18 25.43
N ASN A 4 16.20 8.54 26.60
CA ASN A 4 16.63 7.14 26.81
C ASN A 4 15.49 6.12 26.75
N LEU A 5 14.24 6.56 26.51
CA LEU A 5 13.17 5.63 26.17
C LEU A 5 13.47 4.99 24.82
N LYS A 6 13.71 3.67 24.82
CA LYS A 6 13.96 2.86 23.62
C LYS A 6 12.91 3.11 22.51
N ALA A 7 11.66 3.36 22.90
CA ALA A 7 10.58 3.72 21.99
C ALA A 7 10.85 5.05 21.22
N VAL A 8 11.36 6.08 21.91
CA VAL A 8 11.72 7.37 21.31
C VAL A 8 12.88 7.19 20.33
N GLN A 9 13.91 6.41 20.70
CA GLN A 9 15.05 6.15 19.81
C GLN A 9 14.66 5.38 18.55
N ILE A 10 13.75 4.40 18.66
CA ILE A 10 13.22 3.66 17.51
C ILE A 10 12.45 4.60 16.59
N ALA A 11 11.53 5.39 17.13
CA ALA A 11 10.72 6.33 16.35
C ALA A 11 11.59 7.36 15.62
N CYS A 12 12.58 7.95 16.30
CA CYS A 12 13.54 8.87 15.69
C CYS A 12 14.37 8.18 14.60
N SER A 13 14.81 6.95 14.82
CA SER A 13 15.56 6.18 13.82
C SER A 13 14.71 5.91 12.58
N ASP A 14 13.46 5.50 12.75
CA ASP A 14 12.54 5.21 11.65
C ASP A 14 12.23 6.46 10.81
N LEU A 15 12.08 7.61 11.46
CA LEU A 15 11.90 8.90 10.78
C LEU A 15 13.12 9.27 9.90
N LEU A 16 14.34 8.97 10.36
CA LEU A 16 15.58 9.27 9.61
C LEU A 16 15.90 8.24 8.52
N LYS A 17 15.52 6.97 8.69
CA LYS A 17 15.77 5.88 7.72
C LYS A 17 15.22 6.20 6.34
N GLY A 18 14.06 6.86 6.26
CA GLY A 18 13.46 7.25 4.99
C GLY A 18 14.35 8.18 4.17
N GLY A 19 14.86 9.25 4.80
CA GLY A 19 15.78 10.20 4.18
C GLY A 19 17.11 9.56 3.78
N GLN A 20 17.68 8.74 4.67
CA GLN A 20 18.93 8.02 4.37
C GLN A 20 18.78 7.05 3.19
N ARG A 21 17.66 6.32 3.08
CA ARG A 21 17.37 5.43 1.95
C ARG A 21 17.32 6.20 0.64
N GLN A 22 16.63 7.34 0.61
CA GLN A 22 16.52 8.17 -0.59
C GLN A 22 17.88 8.74 -1.00
N MET A 23 18.67 9.23 -0.03
CA MET A 23 20.03 9.71 -0.26
C MET A 23 20.92 8.62 -0.87
N ARG A 24 20.95 7.42 -0.25
CA ARG A 24 21.72 6.28 -0.77
C ARG A 24 21.29 5.87 -2.18
N HIS A 25 19.99 5.89 -2.48
CA HIS A 25 19.49 5.61 -3.83
C HIS A 25 20.01 6.63 -4.85
N ARG A 26 19.96 7.93 -4.54
CA ARG A 26 20.48 8.99 -5.42
C ARG A 26 21.97 8.83 -5.66
N LEU A 27 22.73 8.56 -4.59
CA LEU A 27 24.18 8.33 -4.70
C LEU A 27 24.51 7.13 -5.58
N LYS A 28 23.83 6.00 -5.37
CA LYS A 28 24.03 4.79 -6.17
C LYS A 28 23.72 5.06 -7.64
N LYS A 29 22.60 5.72 -7.92
CA LYS A 29 22.20 6.06 -9.28
C LYS A 29 23.21 6.97 -10.00
N THR A 30 23.73 7.99 -9.31
CA THR A 30 24.62 8.98 -9.94
C THR A 30 26.08 8.52 -10.05
N TYR A 31 26.58 7.73 -9.09
CA TYR A 31 28.01 7.45 -8.96
C TYR A 31 28.39 5.96 -9.05
N PHE A 32 27.41 5.05 -9.20
CA PHE A 32 27.67 3.62 -9.21
C PHE A 32 26.99 2.88 -10.36
N ASP A 33 25.68 3.03 -10.57
CA ASP A 33 24.93 2.17 -11.52
C ASP A 33 25.38 2.34 -12.98
N ASP A 34 25.67 3.57 -13.42
CA ASP A 34 26.09 3.89 -14.80
C ASP A 34 27.61 4.08 -14.95
N VAL A 35 28.39 3.74 -13.92
CA VAL A 35 29.85 3.97 -13.89
C VAL A 35 30.58 2.64 -14.00
N PRO A 36 31.55 2.48 -14.93
CA PRO A 36 32.31 1.24 -15.03
C PRO A 36 33.15 1.04 -13.76
N ALA A 37 33.32 -0.20 -13.34
CA ALA A 37 33.88 -0.55 -12.02
C ALA A 37 35.26 0.07 -11.74
N ASN A 38 36.06 0.30 -12.79
CA ASN A 38 37.37 0.94 -12.72
C ASN A 38 37.33 2.46 -12.49
N GLN A 39 36.17 3.11 -12.65
CA GLN A 39 35.96 4.55 -12.47
C GLN A 39 35.11 4.88 -11.25
N VAL A 40 34.71 3.88 -10.46
CA VAL A 40 33.97 4.12 -9.22
C VAL A 40 34.87 4.89 -8.26
N ARG A 41 34.37 6.06 -7.82
CA ARG A 41 35.13 6.97 -6.95
C ARG A 41 35.50 6.27 -5.65
N THR A 42 36.73 6.44 -5.21
CA THR A 42 37.21 5.95 -3.91
C THR A 42 36.93 6.93 -2.77
N THR A 43 36.63 8.19 -3.10
CA THR A 43 36.33 9.28 -2.18
C THR A 43 34.85 9.61 -2.13
N SER A 44 34.39 10.07 -0.97
CA SER A 44 33.01 10.43 -0.71
C SER A 44 32.59 11.65 -1.56
N PRO A 45 31.48 11.54 -2.32
CA PRO A 45 30.95 12.67 -3.08
C PRO A 45 30.20 13.69 -2.19
N LEU A 46 30.02 13.41 -0.89
CA LEU A 46 29.28 14.26 0.03
C LEU A 46 30.18 14.80 1.14
N LYS A 47 30.10 16.11 1.40
CA LYS A 47 30.84 16.79 2.47
C LYS A 47 30.50 16.26 3.88
N GLY A 48 29.29 15.74 4.07
CA GLY A 48 28.82 15.19 5.35
C GLY A 48 29.06 13.70 5.56
N MET A 49 29.80 13.05 4.66
CA MET A 49 30.04 11.60 4.69
C MET A 49 31.53 11.31 4.57
N THR A 50 32.05 10.43 5.43
CA THR A 50 33.47 10.06 5.38
C THR A 50 33.76 9.09 4.24
N ASP A 51 35.00 9.07 3.77
CA ASP A 51 35.43 8.18 2.69
C ASP A 51 35.26 6.70 3.06
N ASP A 52 35.48 6.34 4.33
CA ASP A 52 35.31 4.96 4.80
C ASP A 52 33.84 4.52 4.77
N GLN A 53 32.92 5.42 5.15
CA GLN A 53 31.49 5.14 5.01
C GLN A 53 31.10 4.97 3.54
N TRP A 54 31.72 5.74 2.63
CA TRP A 54 31.48 5.65 1.19
C TRP A 54 32.01 4.33 0.62
N LYS A 55 33.23 3.93 0.96
CA LYS A 55 33.80 2.64 0.57
C LYS A 55 32.93 1.47 1.05
N ALA A 56 32.45 1.52 2.29
CA ALA A 56 31.54 0.51 2.82
C ALA A 56 30.21 0.43 2.01
N LEU A 57 29.69 1.56 1.50
CA LEU A 57 28.53 1.55 0.60
C LEU A 57 28.84 0.86 -0.74
N VAL A 58 29.96 1.24 -1.36
CA VAL A 58 30.38 0.70 -2.66
C VAL A 58 30.64 -0.80 -2.55
N GLU A 59 31.31 -1.25 -1.49
CA GLU A 59 31.53 -2.66 -1.19
C GLU A 59 30.20 -3.42 -1.01
N MET A 60 29.28 -2.86 -0.20
CA MET A 60 27.96 -3.44 -0.01
C MET A 60 27.19 -3.57 -1.33
N TRP A 61 27.18 -2.53 -2.19
CA TRP A 61 26.50 -2.58 -3.48
C TRP A 61 27.14 -3.54 -4.49
N SER A 62 28.46 -3.72 -4.39
CA SER A 62 29.22 -4.63 -5.25
C SER A 62 29.09 -6.09 -4.83
N SER A 63 28.77 -6.35 -3.56
CA SER A 63 28.67 -7.70 -3.01
C SER A 63 27.66 -8.58 -3.77
N PRO A 64 28.00 -9.86 -4.08
CA PRO A 64 27.10 -10.78 -4.79
C PRO A 64 25.76 -10.95 -4.08
N ASN A 65 25.78 -11.06 -2.75
CA ASN A 65 24.59 -11.21 -1.91
C ASN A 65 23.63 -10.02 -2.04
N HIS A 66 24.15 -8.79 -2.14
CA HIS A 66 23.30 -7.61 -2.33
C HIS A 66 22.70 -7.58 -3.74
N LYS A 67 23.50 -7.90 -4.76
CA LYS A 67 23.03 -7.97 -6.15
C LYS A 67 21.92 -9.00 -6.32
N GLU A 68 22.10 -10.19 -5.76
CA GLU A 68 21.08 -11.25 -5.78
C GLU A 68 19.78 -10.81 -5.10
N LYS A 69 19.87 -10.20 -3.91
CA LYS A 69 18.69 -9.63 -3.22
C LYS A 69 17.98 -8.58 -4.06
N CYS A 70 18.73 -7.70 -4.73
CA CYS A 70 18.16 -6.69 -5.63
C CYS A 70 17.44 -7.32 -6.83
N LEU A 71 18.02 -8.35 -7.45
CA LEU A 71 17.41 -9.06 -8.58
C LEU A 71 16.12 -9.76 -8.16
N LYS A 72 16.15 -10.50 -7.04
CA LYS A 72 14.95 -11.14 -6.47
C LYS A 72 13.86 -10.12 -6.15
N ALA A 73 14.22 -8.97 -5.58
CA ALA A 73 13.26 -7.90 -5.31
C ALA A 73 12.64 -7.37 -6.61
N LYS A 74 13.44 -7.15 -7.66
CA LYS A 74 12.95 -6.72 -8.98
C LYS A 74 11.96 -7.74 -9.58
N GLU A 75 12.32 -9.02 -9.54
CA GLU A 75 11.47 -10.11 -10.02
C GLU A 75 10.14 -10.19 -9.23
N CYS A 76 10.20 -10.04 -7.90
CA CYS A 76 9.00 -9.99 -7.07
C CYS A 76 8.13 -8.77 -7.40
N HIS A 77 8.73 -7.60 -7.64
CA HIS A 77 8.01 -6.38 -8.02
C HIS A 77 7.35 -6.50 -9.40
N GLU A 78 8.00 -7.15 -10.36
CA GLU A 78 7.48 -7.38 -11.71
C GLU A 78 6.25 -8.31 -11.70
N LYS A 79 6.20 -9.27 -10.76
CA LYS A 79 5.05 -10.17 -10.57
C LYS A 79 3.84 -9.50 -9.94
N VAL A 80 3.94 -8.26 -9.45
CA VAL A 80 2.79 -7.54 -8.84
C VAL A 80 1.82 -7.09 -9.92
N LYS A 81 0.75 -7.86 -10.12
CA LYS A 81 -0.27 -7.61 -11.15
C LYS A 81 -1.17 -6.39 -10.84
N TYR A 82 -1.62 -6.27 -9.59
CA TYR A 82 -2.60 -5.27 -9.17
C TYR A 82 -1.93 -4.21 -8.29
N LEU A 83 -1.27 -3.25 -8.94
CA LEU A 83 -0.65 -2.12 -8.26
C LEU A 83 -1.72 -1.11 -7.84
N HIS A 84 -1.90 -0.94 -6.53
CA HIS A 84 -2.74 0.12 -5.99
C HIS A 84 -2.19 1.52 -6.33
N LYS A 85 -3.08 2.50 -6.41
CA LYS A 85 -2.76 3.89 -6.80
C LYS A 85 -3.05 4.89 -5.67
N THR A 86 -3.10 4.42 -4.43
CA THR A 86 -3.44 5.21 -3.24
C THR A 86 -2.28 6.07 -2.72
N GLY A 87 -1.11 6.01 -3.36
CA GLY A 87 0.08 6.76 -2.96
C GLY A 87 0.58 6.30 -1.58
N SER A 88 0.89 7.26 -0.71
CA SER A 88 1.31 6.99 0.67
C SER A 88 0.16 6.62 1.61
N ARG A 89 -1.10 6.78 1.17
CA ARG A 89 -2.27 6.48 1.99
C ARG A 89 -2.48 4.97 2.03
N TYR A 90 -2.70 4.47 3.24
CA TYR A 90 -3.12 3.10 3.44
C TYR A 90 -4.54 2.87 2.90
N TYR A 91 -4.86 1.61 2.59
CA TYR A 91 -6.16 1.22 2.04
C TYR A 91 -7.33 1.71 2.89
N ILE A 92 -7.32 1.54 4.22
CA ILE A 92 -8.40 1.99 5.11
C ILE A 92 -8.64 3.50 5.02
N ALA A 93 -7.57 4.30 5.02
CA ALA A 93 -7.71 5.74 4.92
C ALA A 93 -8.24 6.16 3.53
N GLN A 94 -7.79 5.48 2.48
CA GLN A 94 -8.27 5.79 1.13
C GLN A 94 -9.70 5.30 0.89
N THR A 95 -10.10 4.15 1.43
CA THR A 95 -11.48 3.66 1.32
C THR A 95 -12.46 4.57 2.03
N TYR A 96 -12.10 5.13 3.18
CA TYR A 96 -12.89 6.15 3.86
C TYR A 96 -13.13 7.37 2.97
N VAL A 97 -12.06 7.91 2.36
CA VAL A 97 -12.16 9.03 1.41
C VAL A 97 -13.01 8.67 0.20
N VAL A 98 -12.88 7.46 -0.32
CA VAL A 98 -13.69 6.98 -1.45
C VAL A 98 -15.17 6.89 -1.06
N LYS A 99 -15.50 6.30 0.10
CA LYS A 99 -16.88 6.19 0.60
C LYS A 99 -17.56 7.56 0.80
N GLN A 100 -16.80 8.60 1.12
CA GLN A 100 -17.32 9.97 1.29
C GLN A 100 -17.39 10.78 -0.02
N ALA A 101 -16.93 10.23 -1.14
CA ALA A 101 -16.97 10.96 -2.40
C ALA A 101 -18.41 11.22 -2.84
N ASP A 102 -18.66 12.38 -3.47
CA ASP A 102 -20.00 12.80 -3.91
C ASP A 102 -20.73 11.75 -4.75
N LYS A 103 -19.98 10.95 -5.51
CA LYS A 103 -20.51 9.87 -6.37
C LYS A 103 -21.11 8.67 -5.62
N TYR A 104 -20.93 8.56 -4.30
CA TYR A 104 -21.50 7.51 -3.46
C TYR A 104 -22.42 8.07 -2.36
N LYS A 105 -22.94 9.28 -2.53
CA LYS A 105 -23.92 9.86 -1.60
C LYS A 105 -25.22 9.07 -1.56
N ASP A 106 -25.68 8.62 -2.72
CA ASP A 106 -26.98 7.94 -2.86
C ASP A 106 -26.89 6.42 -2.61
N ALA A 107 -25.72 5.83 -2.85
CA ALA A 107 -25.47 4.41 -2.69
C ALA A 107 -24.01 4.15 -2.25
N PRO A 108 -23.78 3.32 -1.22
CA PRO A 108 -22.44 2.93 -0.80
C PRO A 108 -21.65 2.25 -1.94
N PRO A 109 -20.32 2.43 -2.02
CA PRO A 109 -19.52 1.82 -3.07
C PRO A 109 -19.48 0.29 -2.93
N THR A 110 -19.66 -0.39 -4.05
CA THR A 110 -19.54 -1.84 -4.18
C THR A 110 -18.09 -2.31 -4.03
N ALA A 111 -17.85 -3.59 -3.74
CA ALA A 111 -16.49 -4.15 -3.71
C ALA A 111 -15.73 -3.93 -5.04
N ILE A 112 -16.43 -4.02 -6.17
CA ILE A 112 -15.90 -3.77 -7.52
C ILE A 112 -15.58 -2.28 -7.71
N ASP A 113 -16.42 -1.38 -7.19
CA ASP A 113 -16.22 0.07 -7.27
C ASP A 113 -14.99 0.51 -6.47
N LEU A 114 -14.85 -0.02 -5.24
CA LEU A 114 -13.65 0.17 -4.42
C LEU A 114 -12.42 -0.37 -5.15
N PHE A 115 -12.50 -1.56 -5.77
CA PHE A 115 -11.37 -2.14 -6.50
C PHE A 115 -10.94 -1.23 -7.66
N SER A 116 -11.90 -0.74 -8.44
CA SER A 116 -11.67 0.21 -9.52
C SER A 116 -11.02 1.51 -9.02
N ASP A 117 -11.60 2.15 -8.00
CA ASP A 117 -11.12 3.44 -7.49
C ASP A 117 -9.72 3.36 -6.87
N LEU A 118 -9.41 2.27 -6.17
CA LEU A 118 -8.14 2.09 -5.48
C LEU A 118 -6.98 1.74 -6.42
N HIS A 119 -7.30 1.30 -7.65
CA HIS A 119 -6.32 0.95 -8.68
C HIS A 119 -6.33 1.93 -9.87
N CYS A 120 -7.16 2.97 -9.80
CA CYS A 120 -7.19 4.05 -10.78
C CYS A 120 -6.39 5.26 -10.26
N SER A 121 -5.59 5.86 -11.14
CA SER A 121 -4.97 7.16 -10.89
C SER A 121 -5.47 8.16 -11.91
N SER A 122 -5.70 9.40 -11.50
CA SER A 122 -5.97 10.50 -12.44
C SER A 122 -4.85 10.72 -13.47
N LYS A 123 -3.61 10.30 -13.17
CA LYS A 123 -2.46 10.48 -14.06
C LYS A 123 -2.23 9.33 -15.03
N THR A 124 -2.40 8.09 -14.57
CA THR A 124 -2.05 6.89 -15.35
C THR A 124 -3.25 6.05 -15.76
N GLY A 125 -4.45 6.36 -15.26
CA GLY A 125 -5.63 5.52 -15.44
C GLY A 125 -5.49 4.13 -14.80
N LEU A 126 -6.29 3.19 -15.31
CA LEU A 126 -6.28 1.77 -14.96
C LEU A 126 -5.21 1.02 -15.77
N ASN A 127 -4.48 0.13 -15.10
CA ASN A 127 -3.57 -0.81 -15.77
C ASN A 127 -4.36 -1.94 -16.46
N GLU A 128 -3.81 -2.54 -17.51
CA GLU A 128 -4.51 -3.57 -18.30
C GLU A 128 -5.01 -4.77 -17.48
N PRO A 129 -4.21 -5.38 -16.58
CA PRO A 129 -4.69 -6.48 -15.74
C PRO A 129 -5.86 -6.09 -14.83
N VAL A 130 -5.92 -4.82 -14.43
CA VAL A 130 -7.01 -4.30 -13.58
C VAL A 130 -8.29 -4.15 -14.41
N LYS A 131 -8.19 -3.68 -15.66
CA LYS A 131 -9.34 -3.59 -16.56
C LYS A 131 -9.94 -4.95 -16.86
N GLU A 132 -9.10 -5.94 -17.21
CA GLU A 132 -9.53 -7.32 -17.45
C GLU A 132 -10.23 -7.90 -16.23
N ALA A 133 -9.67 -7.72 -15.03
CA ALA A 133 -10.29 -8.17 -13.79
C ALA A 133 -11.65 -7.50 -13.53
N ILE A 134 -11.77 -6.17 -13.74
CA ILE A 134 -13.05 -5.46 -13.60
C ILE A 134 -14.08 -5.96 -14.61
N GLN A 135 -13.65 -6.22 -15.86
CA GLN A 135 -14.53 -6.75 -16.89
C GLN A 135 -15.05 -8.15 -16.53
N GLN A 136 -14.18 -9.04 -16.04
CA GLN A 136 -14.56 -10.37 -15.55
C GLN A 136 -15.54 -10.28 -14.38
N MET A 137 -15.27 -9.40 -13.39
CA MET A 137 -16.17 -9.19 -12.26
C MET A 137 -17.55 -8.70 -12.72
N ARG A 138 -17.61 -7.74 -13.65
CA ARG A 138 -18.87 -7.22 -14.18
C ARG A 138 -19.63 -8.26 -15.01
N ALA A 139 -18.93 -9.11 -15.76
CA ALA A 139 -19.55 -10.19 -16.52
C ALA A 139 -20.23 -11.20 -15.60
N ILE A 140 -19.55 -11.64 -14.54
CA ILE A 140 -20.10 -12.58 -13.54
C ILE A 140 -21.35 -12.01 -12.85
N VAL A 141 -21.36 -10.70 -12.56
CA VAL A 141 -22.54 -10.03 -11.95
C VAL A 141 -23.69 -9.87 -12.94
N ALA A 142 -23.40 -9.75 -14.24
CA ALA A 142 -24.40 -9.57 -15.28
C ALA A 142 -25.02 -10.89 -15.79
N GLU A 143 -24.41 -12.04 -15.49
CA GLU A 143 -24.96 -13.34 -15.86
C GLU A 143 -26.30 -13.59 -15.11
N PRO A 144 -27.38 -13.95 -15.83
CA PRO A 144 -28.65 -14.26 -15.20
C PRO A 144 -28.47 -15.43 -14.24
N THR A 145 -28.87 -15.25 -12.99
CA THR A 145 -28.82 -16.31 -11.99
C THR A 145 -29.81 -17.40 -12.39
N GLU A 146 -29.38 -18.67 -12.36
CA GLU A 146 -30.30 -19.79 -12.59
C GLU A 146 -31.46 -19.72 -11.59
N GLU A 147 -32.69 -20.00 -12.04
CA GLU A 147 -33.92 -19.90 -11.24
C GLU A 147 -33.75 -20.58 -9.88
N GLY A 148 -33.64 -19.77 -8.81
CA GLY A 148 -33.61 -20.23 -7.43
C GLY A 148 -32.33 -19.98 -6.63
N GLN A 149 -31.27 -19.40 -7.21
CA GLN A 149 -30.09 -18.95 -6.46
C GLN A 149 -30.15 -17.45 -6.15
N ASP A 150 -29.68 -17.06 -4.96
CA ASP A 150 -29.49 -15.66 -4.61
C ASP A 150 -28.47 -15.00 -5.56
N PRO A 151 -28.68 -13.75 -6.00
CA PRO A 151 -27.74 -13.05 -6.86
C PRO A 151 -26.37 -12.98 -6.21
N LYS A 152 -25.33 -13.31 -6.99
CA LYS A 152 -23.96 -13.42 -6.49
C LYS A 152 -23.48 -12.07 -5.94
N SER A 153 -23.11 -12.04 -4.65
CA SER A 153 -22.62 -10.83 -4.01
C SER A 153 -21.32 -10.38 -4.65
N THR A 154 -21.15 -9.06 -4.78
CA THR A 154 -19.93 -8.48 -5.37
C THR A 154 -18.66 -8.78 -4.58
N ILE A 155 -18.79 -9.09 -3.28
CA ILE A 155 -17.68 -9.56 -2.44
C ILE A 155 -17.23 -10.95 -2.91
N ASP A 156 -18.18 -11.86 -3.15
CA ASP A 156 -17.90 -13.21 -3.62
C ASP A 156 -17.33 -13.21 -5.04
N THR A 157 -17.86 -12.35 -5.91
CA THR A 157 -17.30 -12.13 -7.26
C THR A 157 -15.83 -11.69 -7.19
N VAL A 158 -15.50 -10.74 -6.31
CA VAL A 158 -14.12 -10.27 -6.16
C VAL A 158 -13.23 -11.37 -5.57
N ALA A 159 -13.73 -12.17 -4.62
CA ALA A 159 -12.99 -13.29 -4.06
C ALA A 159 -12.68 -14.38 -5.11
N GLU A 160 -13.63 -14.65 -6.01
CA GLU A 160 -13.47 -15.61 -7.09
C GLU A 160 -12.46 -15.14 -8.15
N VAL A 161 -12.56 -13.89 -8.59
CA VAL A 161 -11.64 -13.33 -9.59
C VAL A 161 -10.24 -13.13 -9.00
N LEU A 162 -10.14 -12.85 -7.70
CA LEU A 162 -8.88 -12.54 -7.00
C LEU A 162 -8.59 -13.45 -5.79
N PRO A 163 -8.46 -14.78 -5.98
CA PRO A 163 -8.46 -15.74 -4.86
C PRO A 163 -7.22 -15.65 -3.96
N LYS A 164 -6.11 -15.11 -4.47
CA LYS A 164 -4.86 -14.93 -3.71
C LYS A 164 -4.68 -13.50 -3.19
N SER A 165 -5.64 -12.62 -3.45
CA SER A 165 -5.54 -11.21 -3.09
C SER A 165 -5.91 -10.99 -1.62
N LYS A 166 -5.22 -10.05 -0.97
CA LYS A 166 -5.59 -9.54 0.36
C LYS A 166 -6.50 -8.31 0.27
N PHE A 167 -7.03 -8.03 -0.93
CA PHE A 167 -7.78 -6.81 -1.20
C PHE A 167 -8.99 -6.65 -0.27
N LEU A 168 -9.88 -7.65 -0.21
CA LEU A 168 -11.10 -7.61 0.62
C LEU A 168 -10.78 -7.36 2.10
N ARG A 169 -9.77 -8.04 2.64
CA ARG A 169 -9.23 -7.76 3.97
C ARG A 169 -8.76 -6.31 4.14
N ASN A 170 -7.99 -5.80 3.18
CA ASN A 170 -7.39 -4.47 3.28
C ASN A 170 -8.43 -3.34 3.19
N VAL A 171 -9.55 -3.59 2.52
CA VAL A 171 -10.67 -2.64 2.41
C VAL A 171 -11.75 -2.83 3.50
N GLY A 172 -11.57 -3.81 4.39
CA GLY A 172 -12.50 -4.06 5.51
C GLY A 172 -13.78 -4.81 5.11
N LEU A 173 -13.80 -5.50 3.97
CA LEU A 173 -14.96 -6.24 3.47
C LEU A 173 -14.92 -7.76 3.75
N GLU A 174 -13.81 -8.26 4.30
CA GLU A 174 -13.68 -9.67 4.69
C GLU A 174 -13.97 -9.84 6.19
N VAL A 175 -15.04 -10.55 6.54
CA VAL A 175 -15.35 -10.93 7.93
C VAL A 175 -14.57 -12.20 8.28
N VAL A 176 -13.31 -12.05 8.64
CA VAL A 176 -12.55 -13.17 9.22
C VAL A 176 -12.97 -13.29 10.69
N ALA A 177 -13.58 -14.42 11.07
CA ALA A 177 -13.76 -14.77 12.48
C ALA A 177 -12.39 -14.67 13.19
N PRO A 178 -12.28 -13.91 14.29
CA PRO A 178 -10.99 -13.53 14.82
C PRO A 178 -10.20 -14.77 15.26
N LYS A 179 -9.06 -15.01 14.61
CA LYS A 179 -8.03 -15.90 15.17
C LYS A 179 -7.55 -15.27 16.48
N LYS A 180 -7.64 -16.04 17.56
CA LYS A 180 -7.28 -15.71 18.95
C LYS A 180 -5.92 -14.98 19.04
N SER A 181 -5.96 -13.65 18.92
CA SER A 181 -4.96 -12.73 19.46
C SER A 181 -5.73 -11.44 19.76
N ALA A 182 -6.43 -11.49 20.90
CA ALA A 182 -7.37 -10.47 21.35
C ALA A 182 -6.60 -9.29 21.96
N THR A 183 -6.30 -8.26 21.17
CA THR A 183 -6.09 -6.89 21.71
C THR A 183 -6.40 -5.80 20.66
N THR A 184 -6.14 -6.03 19.38
CA THR A 184 -6.27 -4.96 18.35
C THR A 184 -7.60 -4.89 17.60
N ALA A 185 -8.40 -5.96 17.59
CA ALA A 185 -9.65 -6.01 16.84
C ALA A 185 -10.82 -5.26 17.53
N VAL A 186 -10.76 -5.13 18.86
CA VAL A 186 -11.79 -4.42 19.65
C VAL A 186 -11.65 -2.91 19.48
N GLN A 187 -10.42 -2.39 19.45
CA GLN A 187 -10.13 -0.97 19.27
C GLN A 187 -10.55 -0.41 17.91
N GLY A 188 -10.58 -1.22 16.84
CA GLY A 188 -10.98 -0.76 15.51
C GLY A 188 -12.48 -0.49 15.36
N LYS A 189 -13.32 -1.32 16.01
CA LYS A 189 -14.78 -1.16 15.98
C LYS A 189 -15.24 -0.01 16.88
N GLU A 190 -14.62 0.12 18.05
CA GLU A 190 -14.88 1.22 18.99
C GLU A 190 -14.52 2.58 18.37
N LEU A 191 -13.43 2.64 17.58
CA LEU A 191 -13.05 3.85 16.84
C LEU A 191 -13.96 4.17 15.65
N GLU A 192 -14.57 3.17 14.99
CA GLU A 192 -15.57 3.41 13.93
C GLU A 192 -16.88 3.96 14.53
N GLU A 193 -17.35 3.39 15.64
CA GLU A 193 -18.52 3.89 16.37
C GLU A 193 -18.29 5.30 16.94
N GLU A 194 -17.12 5.60 17.51
CA GLU A 194 -16.81 6.96 18.01
C GLU A 194 -16.66 8.00 16.89
N LEU A 195 -16.20 7.61 15.69
CA LEU A 195 -16.15 8.50 14.53
C LEU A 195 -17.53 8.79 13.95
N GLU A 196 -18.45 7.81 13.94
CA GLU A 196 -19.85 8.03 13.55
C GLU A 196 -20.59 8.90 14.57
N VAL A 197 -20.36 8.69 15.87
CA VAL A 197 -20.94 9.51 16.95
C VAL A 197 -20.39 10.95 16.91
N SER A 198 -19.09 11.15 16.69
CA SER A 198 -18.51 12.50 16.59
C SER A 198 -18.96 13.24 15.33
N ALA A 199 -19.14 12.55 14.19
CA ALA A 199 -19.70 13.16 12.98
C ALA A 199 -21.16 13.60 13.18
N ALA A 200 -21.96 12.82 13.93
CA ALA A 200 -23.34 13.17 14.25
C ALA A 200 -23.46 14.38 15.20
N VAL A 201 -22.52 14.53 16.15
CA VAL A 201 -22.51 15.65 17.11
C VAL A 201 -22.12 16.99 16.44
N VAL A 202 -21.26 16.98 15.42
CA VAL A 202 -20.88 18.20 14.69
C VAL A 202 -22.05 18.74 13.85
N LEU A 203 -22.93 17.85 13.35
CA LEU A 203 -24.11 18.23 12.58
C LEU A 203 -25.25 18.79 13.45
N SER A 204 -25.32 18.44 14.74
CA SER A 204 -26.40 18.91 15.65
C SER A 204 -26.07 20.22 16.38
N CYS A 205 -24.81 20.66 16.41
CA CYS A 205 -24.40 21.92 17.02
C CYS A 205 -24.35 23.13 16.06
N SER A 206 -24.82 22.98 14.82
CA SER A 206 -24.84 24.04 13.79
C SER A 206 -26.23 24.62 13.51
N VAL A 207 -27.18 24.51 14.45
CA VAL A 207 -28.49 25.18 14.39
C VAL A 207 -28.56 26.27 15.45
#